data_AF-A0A7V4ARU4-F1
#
_entry.id   AF-A0A7V4ARU4-F1
#
_cell.length_a   1.000
_cell.length_b   1.000
_cell.length_c   1.000
_cell.angle_alpha   90.00
_cell.angle_beta   90.00
_cell.angle_gamma   90.00
#
_symmetry.space_group_name_H-M   'P 1'
#
loop_
_entity.id
_entity.type
_entity.pdbx_description
1 polymer ?
#
loop_
_entity_poly.entity_id
_entity_poly.type
_entity_poly.pdbx_seq_one_letter_code
_entity_poly.pdbx_strand_id
1 'polypeptide(L)'
;MLDYVREDLRRALAGNQHAVGFGALVRELMHPGTQAVLVYRFSSWVDAIRLPVVRQVLKAFTLVLQYFFSWRVGIYVPVTARIGPGFLIHTWGGGIFLPSTNIGRNFTVIGGGV
;
A
#
# COMPACT_ATOMS: atom_id res chain seq x y z
N MET A 1 1.72 -6.46 11.84
CA MET A 1 1.18 -5.42 10.93
C MET A 1 1.93 -4.11 11.09
N LEU A 2 2.03 -3.53 12.29
CA LEU A 2 2.75 -2.27 12.50
C LEU A 2 4.23 -2.36 12.07
N ASP A 3 4.90 -3.48 12.31
CA ASP A 3 6.28 -3.69 11.83
C ASP A 3 6.39 -3.69 10.31
N TYR A 4 5.36 -4.17 9.61
CA TYR A 4 5.33 -4.19 8.15
C TYR A 4 5.17 -2.76 7.63
N VAL A 5 4.21 -2.02 8.18
CA VAL A 5 3.98 -0.61 7.82
C VAL A 5 5.21 0.24 8.12
N ARG A 6 5.87 0.01 9.25
CA ARG A 6 7.09 0.72 9.63
C ARG A 6 8.21 0.48 8.61
N GLU A 7 8.41 -0.78 8.19
CA GLU A 7 9.43 -1.12 7.21
C GLU A 7 9.09 -0.58 5.82
N ASP A 8 7.82 -0.66 5.42
CA ASP A 8 7.33 -0.09 4.16
C ASP A 8 7.58 1.43 4.12
N LEU A 9 7.22 2.16 5.17
CA LEU A 9 7.45 3.61 5.30
C LEU A 9 8.93 3.96 5.34
N ARG A 10 9.75 3.17 6.04
CA ARG A 10 11.21 3.37 6.08
C ARG A 10 11.80 3.27 4.69
N ARG A 11 11.38 2.27 3.90
CA ARG A 11 11.83 2.11 2.51
C ARG A 11 11.27 3.19 1.60
N ALA A 12 10.02 3.62 1.80
CA ALA A 12 9.41 4.69 1.03
C ALA A 12 10.11 6.03 1.23
N LEU A 13 10.42 6.39 2.48
CA LEU A 13 11.20 7.59 2.80
C LEU A 13 12.59 7.57 2.15
N ALA A 14 13.29 6.43 2.23
CA ALA A 14 14.61 6.27 1.65
C ALA A 14 14.58 6.31 0.12
N GLY A 15 13.58 5.71 -0.52
CA GLY A 15 13.50 5.56 -1.98
C GLY A 15 12.83 6.72 -2.72
N ASN A 16 11.87 7.42 -2.10
CA ASN A 16 11.07 8.45 -2.79
C ASN A 16 11.49 9.88 -2.42
N GLN A 17 11.80 10.15 -1.14
CA GLN A 17 12.06 11.53 -0.68
C GLN A 17 13.55 11.89 -0.67
N HIS A 18 14.44 10.91 -0.50
CA HIS A 18 15.87 11.14 -0.26
C HIS A 18 16.16 12.17 0.86
N ALA A 19 15.23 12.33 1.79
CA ALA A 19 15.25 13.34 2.85
C ALA A 19 14.74 12.76 4.18
N VAL A 20 15.29 13.25 5.30
CA VAL A 20 14.94 12.83 6.65
C VAL A 20 14.25 13.96 7.41
N GLY A 21 13.15 13.64 8.11
CA GLY A 21 12.41 14.58 8.95
C GLY A 21 10.90 14.48 8.83
N PHE A 22 10.17 15.22 9.67
CA PHE A 22 8.71 15.21 9.72
C PHE A 22 8.07 15.67 8.40
N GLY A 23 8.63 16.70 7.75
CA GLY A 23 8.14 17.16 6.44
C GLY A 23 8.26 16.11 5.33
N ALA A 24 9.35 15.33 5.33
CA ALA A 24 9.53 14.22 4.38
C ALA A 24 8.51 13.11 4.63
N LEU A 25 8.21 12.80 5.90
CA LEU A 25 7.16 11.85 6.26
C LEU A 25 5.78 12.30 5.80
N VAL A 26 5.40 13.55 6.04
CA VAL A 26 4.11 14.07 5.58
C VAL A 26 4.01 14.00 4.06
N ARG A 27 5.06 14.40 3.34
CA ARG A 27 5.11 14.32 1.87
C ARG A 27 5.01 12.88 1.37
N GLU A 28 5.64 11.93 2.07
CA GLU A 28 5.58 10.51 1.72
C GLU A 28 4.20 9.89 2.00
N LEU A 29 3.53 10.30 3.07
CA LEU A 29 2.15 9.89 3.35
C LEU A 29 1.16 10.45 2.31
N MET A 30 1.50 11.56 1.66
CA MET A 30 0.75 12.09 0.52
C MET A 30 1.15 11.45 -0.81
N HIS A 31 2.19 10.61 -0.83
CA HIS A 31 2.63 9.94 -2.05
C HIS A 31 1.62 8.84 -2.43
N PRO A 32 1.09 8.84 -3.67
CA PRO A 32 0.04 7.92 -4.10
C PRO A 32 0.42 6.45 -3.93
N GLY A 33 1.67 6.10 -4.24
CA GLY A 33 2.18 4.74 -4.07
C GLY A 33 2.16 4.29 -2.62
N THR A 34 2.53 5.17 -1.69
CA THR A 34 2.59 4.86 -0.26
C THR A 34 1.18 4.76 0.32
N GLN A 35 0.26 5.62 -0.09
CA GLN A 35 -1.15 5.48 0.29
C GLN A 35 -1.74 4.14 -0.17
N ALA A 36 -1.46 3.71 -1.39
CA ALA A 36 -1.92 2.41 -1.89
C ALA A 36 -1.34 1.24 -1.08
N VAL A 37 -0.05 1.28 -0.71
CA VAL A 37 0.55 0.27 0.17
C VAL A 37 -0.14 0.26 1.54
N LEU A 38 -0.39 1.42 2.14
CA LEU A 38 -1.06 1.53 3.44
C LEU A 38 -2.48 0.95 3.39
N VAL A 39 -3.24 1.25 2.33
CA VAL A 39 -4.58 0.68 2.11
C VAL A 39 -4.51 -0.84 1.99
N TYR A 40 -3.59 -1.37 1.20
CA TYR A 40 -3.38 -2.82 1.08
C TYR A 40 -3.06 -3.48 2.44
N ARG A 41 -2.14 -2.88 3.22
CA ARG A 41 -1.79 -3.39 4.56
C ARG A 41 -2.99 -3.35 5.51
N PHE A 42 -3.77 -2.29 5.46
CA PHE A 42 -4.99 -2.17 6.24
C PHE A 42 -6.03 -3.22 5.83
N SER A 43 -6.28 -3.41 4.53
CA SER A 43 -7.17 -4.45 4.02
C SER A 43 -6.73 -5.86 4.47
N SER A 44 -5.44 -6.16 4.41
CA SER A 44 -4.88 -7.45 4.85
C SER A 44 -5.07 -7.66 6.36
N TRP A 45 -4.91 -6.61 7.16
CA TRP A 45 -5.19 -6.66 8.59
C TRP A 45 -6.67 -6.85 8.89
N VAL A 46 -7.56 -6.14 8.18
CA VAL A 46 -9.02 -6.31 8.30
C VAL A 46 -9.43 -7.74 8.01
N ASP A 47 -8.80 -8.39 7.03
CA ASP A 47 -9.14 -9.77 6.67
C ASP A 47 -8.75 -10.79 7.76
N ALA A 48 -7.79 -10.44 8.63
CA ALA A 48 -7.37 -11.23 9.79
C ALA A 48 -8.24 -11.02 11.05
N ILE A 49 -9.18 -10.06 11.05
CA ILE A 49 -10.06 -9.81 12.19
C ILE A 49 -11.03 -10.98 12.38
N ARG A 50 -11.11 -11.51 13.60
CA ARG A 50 -11.98 -12.66 13.94
C ARG A 50 -13.45 -12.30 14.11
N LEU A 51 -13.76 -11.04 14.47
CA LEU A 51 -15.12 -10.55 14.69
C LEU A 51 -15.84 -10.32 13.34
N PRO A 52 -16.87 -11.12 12.99
CA PRO A 52 -17.44 -11.13 11.63
C PRO A 52 -18.16 -9.81 11.27
N VAL A 53 -18.89 -9.20 12.21
CA VAL A 53 -19.62 -7.94 11.97
C VAL A 53 -18.65 -6.79 11.71
N VAL A 54 -17.66 -6.63 12.59
CA VAL A 54 -16.61 -5.60 12.45
C VAL A 54 -15.82 -5.82 11.15
N ARG A 55 -15.47 -7.06 10.84
CA ARG A 55 -14.80 -7.42 9.60
C ARG A 55 -15.61 -7.03 8.37
N GLN A 56 -16.92 -7.26 8.33
CA GLN A 56 -17.75 -6.91 7.17
C GLN A 56 -17.84 -5.40 6.94
N VAL A 57 -18.05 -4.62 8.02
CA VAL A 57 -18.10 -3.15 7.93
C VAL A 57 -16.75 -2.61 7.44
N LEU A 58 -15.65 -3.07 8.04
CA LEU A 58 -14.31 -2.66 7.63
C LEU A 58 -13.96 -3.14 6.22
N LYS A 59 -14.43 -4.32 5.79
CA LYS A 59 -14.26 -4.79 4.41
C LYS A 59 -14.94 -3.87 3.43
N ALA A 60 -16.19 -3.49 3.67
CA ALA A 60 -16.91 -2.54 2.82
C ALA A 60 -16.12 -1.22 2.71
N PHE A 61 -15.62 -0.71 3.83
CA PHE A 61 -14.77 0.49 3.84
C PHE A 61 -13.47 0.32 3.04
N THR A 62 -12.75 -0.79 3.23
CA THR A 62 -11.51 -1.08 2.48
C THR A 62 -11.75 -1.27 0.98
N LEU A 63 -12.92 -1.75 0.58
CA LEU A 63 -13.31 -1.91 -0.82
C LEU A 63 -13.49 -0.54 -1.48
N VAL A 64 -14.20 0.38 -0.81
CA VAL A 64 -14.37 1.76 -1.28
C VAL A 64 -13.03 2.46 -1.42
N LEU A 65 -12.13 2.32 -0.45
CA LEU A 65 -10.78 2.88 -0.53
C LEU A 65 -9.99 2.28 -1.70
N GLN A 66 -9.96 0.96 -1.84
CA GLN A 66 -9.26 0.31 -2.96
C GLN A 66 -9.80 0.76 -4.31
N TYR A 67 -11.13 0.88 -4.45
CA TYR A 67 -11.74 1.37 -5.68
C TYR A 67 -11.36 2.83 -5.96
N PHE A 68 -11.40 3.69 -4.95
CA PHE A 68 -10.98 5.09 -5.06
C PHE A 68 -9.51 5.22 -5.51
N PHE A 69 -8.60 4.47 -4.91
CA PHE A 69 -7.18 4.47 -5.29
C PHE A 69 -6.95 3.84 -6.67
N SER A 70 -7.65 2.76 -6.99
CA SER A 70 -7.57 2.14 -8.32
C SER A 70 -8.04 3.09 -9.41
N TRP A 71 -9.13 3.83 -9.18
CA TRP A 71 -9.66 4.75 -10.18
C TRP A 71 -8.85 6.05 -10.29
N ARG A 72 -8.48 6.65 -9.15
CA ARG A 72 -7.80 7.95 -9.13
C ARG A 72 -6.30 7.86 -9.43
N VAL A 73 -5.65 6.80 -8.95
CA VAL A 73 -4.19 6.63 -8.97
C VAL A 73 -3.76 5.53 -9.94
N GLY A 74 -4.69 4.65 -10.35
CA GLY A 74 -4.36 3.52 -11.21
C GLY A 74 -3.67 2.38 -10.49
N ILE A 75 -3.67 2.35 -9.14
CA ILE A 75 -3.00 1.31 -8.36
C ILE A 75 -4.03 0.35 -7.76
N TYR A 76 -3.89 -0.93 -8.07
CA TYR A 76 -4.69 -2.00 -7.52
C TYR A 76 -3.80 -3.14 -7.02
N VAL A 77 -3.95 -3.44 -5.73
CA VAL A 77 -3.27 -4.57 -5.07
C VAL A 77 -4.35 -5.41 -4.36
N PRO A 78 -4.61 -6.65 -4.80
CA PRO A 78 -5.66 -7.45 -4.21
C PRO A 78 -5.29 -7.86 -2.78
N VAL A 79 -6.27 -7.88 -1.87
CA VAL A 79 -6.08 -8.29 -0.47
C VAL A 79 -5.56 -9.74 -0.34
N THR A 80 -5.82 -10.57 -1.34
CA THR A 80 -5.37 -11.97 -1.40
C THR A 80 -3.88 -12.09 -1.73
N ALA A 81 -3.25 -11.02 -2.26
CA ALA A 81 -1.80 -11.01 -2.45
C ALA A 81 -1.10 -11.05 -1.09
N ARG A 82 -0.09 -11.91 -0.97
CA ARG A 82 0.75 -12.04 0.22
C ARG A 82 2.09 -11.40 -0.07
N ILE A 83 2.28 -10.16 0.36
CA ILE A 83 3.52 -9.41 0.14
C ILE A 83 4.24 -9.26 1.49
N GLY A 84 5.52 -9.61 1.55
CA GLY A 84 6.36 -9.42 2.74
C GLY A 84 6.60 -7.95 3.10
N PRO A 85 7.21 -7.65 4.26
CA PRO A 85 7.57 -6.29 4.66
C PRO A 85 8.58 -5.64 3.70
N GLY A 86 8.56 -4.30 3.66
CA GLY A 86 9.41 -3.50 2.79
C GLY A 86 8.85 -3.36 1.38
N PHE A 87 7.53 -3.36 1.22
CA PHE A 87 6.87 -3.14 -0.06
C PHE A 87 6.91 -1.65 -0.42
N LEU A 88 7.51 -1.34 -1.57
CA LEU A 88 7.65 0.01 -2.10
C LEU A 88 6.97 0.14 -3.46
N ILE A 89 6.11 1.13 -3.60
CA ILE A 89 5.55 1.54 -4.88
C ILE A 89 6.13 2.90 -5.27
N HIS A 90 6.85 2.95 -6.39
CA HIS A 90 7.36 4.17 -6.99
C HIS A 90 6.62 4.43 -8.29
N THR A 91 5.72 5.41 -8.33
CA THR A 91 4.96 5.75 -9.54
C THR A 91 4.67 7.24 -9.58
N TRP A 92 4.71 7.81 -10.78
CA TRP A 92 4.36 9.20 -11.08
C TRP A 92 3.20 9.29 -12.09
N GLY A 93 2.26 8.33 -12.04
CA GLY A 93 1.05 8.36 -12.88
C GLY A 93 0.82 7.14 -13.78
N GLY A 94 1.65 6.09 -13.65
CA GLY A 94 1.43 4.81 -14.32
C GLY A 94 0.53 3.87 -13.51
N GLY A 95 -0.31 3.09 -14.21
CA GLY A 95 -1.17 2.08 -13.60
C GLY A 95 -0.40 0.86 -13.12
N ILE A 96 -0.62 0.43 -11.89
CA ILE A 96 0.01 -0.76 -11.28
C ILE A 96 -1.10 -1.71 -10.86
N PHE A 97 -1.20 -2.85 -11.53
CA PHE A 97 -2.17 -3.89 -11.22
C PHE A 97 -1.42 -5.16 -10.86
N LEU A 98 -1.44 -5.52 -9.57
CA LEU A 98 -0.83 -6.77 -9.12
C LEU A 98 -1.86 -7.90 -9.15
N PRO A 99 -1.50 -9.11 -9.65
CA PRO A 99 -2.34 -10.29 -9.48
C PRO A 99 -2.28 -10.78 -8.02
N SER A 100 -3.13 -11.73 -7.68
CA SER A 100 -3.03 -12.45 -6.40
C SER A 100 -1.77 -13.32 -6.40
N THR A 101 -0.68 -12.80 -5.82
CA THR A 101 0.64 -13.45 -5.82
C THR A 101 1.26 -13.49 -4.43
N ASN A 102 2.26 -14.35 -4.25
CA ASN A 102 3.05 -14.46 -3.03
C ASN A 102 4.45 -13.89 -3.29
N ILE A 103 4.76 -12.76 -2.65
CA ILE A 103 5.99 -12.01 -2.82
C ILE A 103 6.70 -11.91 -1.48
N GLY A 104 8.01 -12.12 -1.50
CA GLY A 104 8.88 -12.03 -0.34
C GLY A 104 9.05 -10.61 0.21
N ARG A 105 10.16 -10.40 0.93
CA ARG A 105 10.50 -9.11 1.55
C ARG A 105 11.15 -8.17 0.53
N ASN A 106 11.12 -6.88 0.83
CA ASN A 106 11.83 -5.84 0.09
C ASN A 106 11.45 -5.74 -1.40
N PHE A 107 10.20 -6.04 -1.73
CA PHE A 107 9.70 -5.88 -3.09
C PHE A 107 9.50 -4.41 -3.45
N THR A 108 10.01 -4.02 -4.62
CA THR A 108 9.81 -2.68 -5.19
C THR A 108 9.15 -2.84 -6.55
N VAL A 109 8.06 -2.10 -6.77
CA VAL A 109 7.41 -2.01 -8.06
C VAL A 109 7.45 -0.58 -8.54
N ILE A 110 7.83 -0.41 -9.80
CA ILE A 110 7.94 0.90 -10.43
C ILE A 110 6.88 0.96 -11.52
N GLY A 111 6.00 1.95 -11.45
CA GLY A 111 5.02 2.20 -12.50
C GLY A 111 5.72 2.73 -13.74
N GLY A 112 5.45 2.16 -14.92
CA GLY A 112 5.91 2.72 -16.18
C GLY A 112 5.18 4.04 -16.45
N GLY A 113 5.94 5.11 -16.68
CA GLY A 113 5.38 6.36 -17.20
C GLY A 113 4.86 6.12 -18.62
N VAL A 114 3.72 6.71 -18.94
CA VAL A 114 3.20 6.80 -20.32
C VAL A 114 3.74 8.05 -20.97
#